data_AF-A0AA35GAW0-F1
#
_entry.id   AF-A0AA35GAW0-F1
#
_cell.length_a   1.000
_cell.length_b   1.000
_cell.length_c   1.000
_cell.angle_alpha   90.00
_cell.angle_beta   90.00
_cell.angle_gamma   90.00
#
_symmetry.space_group_name_H-M   'P 1'
#
loop_
_entity.id
_entity.type
_entity.pdbx_description
1 polymer ?
#
loop_
_entity_poly.entity_id
_entity_poly.type
_entity_poly.pdbx_seq_one_letter_code
_entity_poly.pdbx_strand_id
1 'polypeptide(L)'
;MEVFTRQALETAAAEANRPWEREHVTPFLWTRPERFHLHNVVATPPLDHPEYRITVDTEEDYMLARAVYETLGSNRFSLVDVIMLFDRYPWLPYINRHVTQKVVITERDPDRALAQECLEAARWAERQDLHRVAALLRAEAERRMDKTR
;
A
#
# COMPACT_ATOMS: atom_id res chain seq x y z
N MET A 1 3.17 -6.96 -10.23
CA MET A 1 4.29 -7.93 -10.25
C MET A 1 5.57 -7.13 -10.18
N GLU A 2 6.52 -7.55 -9.35
CA GLU A 2 7.83 -6.93 -9.30
C GLU A 2 8.89 -7.97 -9.70
N VAL A 3 9.94 -7.53 -10.41
CA VAL A 3 10.99 -8.41 -10.93
C VAL A 3 12.35 -7.81 -10.59
N PHE A 4 13.24 -8.65 -10.08
CA PHE A 4 14.55 -8.22 -9.59
C PHE A 4 15.63 -9.21 -9.98
N THR A 5 16.87 -8.74 -10.08
CA THR A 5 18.00 -9.65 -10.20
C THR A 5 18.28 -10.31 -8.85
N ARG A 6 18.80 -11.55 -8.88
CA ARG A 6 19.26 -12.23 -7.65
C ARG A 6 20.25 -11.39 -6.85
N GLN A 7 21.19 -10.72 -7.54
CA GLN A 7 22.21 -9.88 -6.91
C GLN A 7 21.59 -8.70 -6.13
N ALA A 8 20.53 -8.08 -6.65
CA ALA A 8 19.83 -7.01 -5.94
C ALA A 8 19.21 -7.50 -4.63
N LEU A 9 18.59 -8.70 -4.66
CA LEU A 9 18.02 -9.33 -3.46
C LEU A 9 19.09 -9.73 -2.43
N GLU A 10 20.24 -10.25 -2.88
CA GLU A 10 21.36 -10.59 -1.99
C GLU A 10 21.93 -9.36 -1.30
N THR A 11 22.06 -8.25 -2.04
CA THR A 11 22.48 -6.95 -1.49
C THR A 11 21.48 -6.47 -0.44
N ALA A 12 20.18 -6.50 -0.74
CA ALA A 12 19.14 -6.11 0.19
C ALA A 12 19.13 -6.99 1.45
N ALA A 13 19.28 -8.31 1.30
CA ALA A 13 19.30 -9.23 2.44
C ALA A 13 20.50 -9.03 3.37
N ALA A 14 21.67 -8.68 2.82
CA ALA A 14 22.88 -8.44 3.59
C ALA A 14 22.88 -7.08 4.31
N GLU A 15 22.29 -6.06 3.71
CA GLU A 15 22.46 -4.67 4.15
C GLU A 15 21.20 -4.04 4.78
N ALA A 16 20.00 -4.61 4.57
CA ALA A 16 18.78 -4.11 5.18
C ALA A 16 18.82 -4.26 6.71
N ASN A 17 18.90 -3.13 7.39
CA ASN A 17 18.98 -3.04 8.86
C ASN A 17 17.67 -2.58 9.51
N ARG A 18 16.66 -2.23 8.70
CA ARG A 18 15.35 -1.79 9.19
C ARG A 18 14.34 -2.92 9.15
N PRO A 19 13.50 -3.10 10.18
CA PRO A 19 12.48 -4.16 10.19
C PRO A 19 11.57 -4.15 8.96
N TRP A 20 11.06 -2.98 8.56
CA TRP A 20 10.15 -2.85 7.41
C TRP A 20 10.82 -3.12 6.05
N GLU A 21 12.13 -2.82 5.92
CA GLU A 21 12.88 -3.18 4.71
C GLU A 21 13.02 -4.70 4.59
N ARG A 22 13.17 -5.42 5.72
CA ARG A 22 13.27 -6.88 5.74
C ARG A 22 11.91 -7.56 5.57
N GLU A 23 10.86 -6.98 6.12
CA GLU A 23 9.48 -7.47 6.02
C GLU A 23 8.94 -7.35 4.59
N HIS A 24 9.16 -6.20 3.95
CA HIS A 24 8.61 -5.92 2.61
C HIS A 24 9.62 -6.17 1.47
N VAL A 25 10.87 -6.47 1.78
CA VAL A 25 11.98 -6.85 0.86
C VAL A 25 12.38 -5.75 -0.15
N THR A 26 11.45 -5.31 -0.99
CA THR A 26 11.66 -4.38 -2.09
C THR A 26 11.98 -2.94 -1.66
N PRO A 27 11.60 -2.45 -0.46
CA PRO A 27 11.93 -1.08 -0.09
C PRO A 27 13.39 -0.74 -0.03
N PHE A 28 14.23 -1.71 0.31
CA PHE A 28 15.66 -1.47 0.28
C PHE A 28 16.14 -0.99 -1.10
N LEU A 29 15.53 -1.51 -2.17
CA LEU A 29 15.90 -1.24 -3.55
C LEU A 29 15.42 0.15 -4.00
N TRP A 30 14.12 0.43 -3.91
CA TRP A 30 13.56 1.66 -4.49
C TRP A 30 13.81 2.92 -3.64
N THR A 31 14.19 2.79 -2.37
CA THR A 31 14.66 3.93 -1.55
C THR A 31 16.09 4.37 -1.87
N ARG A 32 16.83 3.58 -2.66
CA ARG A 32 18.24 3.80 -3.02
C ARG A 32 18.43 3.85 -4.54
N PRO A 33 17.74 4.76 -5.27
CA PRO A 33 17.84 4.86 -6.73
C PRO A 33 19.26 5.15 -7.24
N GLU A 34 20.13 5.70 -6.39
CA GLU A 34 21.55 5.90 -6.68
C GLU A 34 22.36 4.60 -6.76
N ARG A 35 21.82 3.48 -6.25
CA ARG A 35 22.47 2.17 -6.22
C ARG A 35 21.86 1.15 -7.18
N PHE A 36 20.64 1.38 -7.63
CA PHE A 36 19.87 0.40 -8.40
C PHE A 36 19.23 1.05 -9.63
N HIS A 37 19.22 0.30 -10.74
CA HIS A 37 18.45 0.68 -11.92
C HIS A 37 16.98 0.32 -11.69
N LEU A 38 16.14 1.33 -11.53
CA LEU A 38 14.71 1.18 -11.29
C LEU A 38 13.96 1.43 -12.59
N HIS A 39 13.00 0.55 -12.90
CA HIS A 39 12.09 0.71 -14.01
C HIS A 39 10.67 0.37 -13.55
N ASN A 40 9.74 1.30 -13.76
CA ASN A 40 8.33 1.09 -13.47
C ASN A 40 7.59 0.74 -14.76
N VAL A 41 6.94 -0.44 -14.79
CA VAL A 41 6.07 -0.83 -15.89
C VAL A 41 4.69 -0.23 -15.63
N VAL A 42 4.40 0.87 -16.29
CA VAL A 42 3.16 1.62 -16.11
C VAL A 42 2.03 0.96 -16.89
N ALA A 43 0.88 0.77 -16.25
CA ALA A 43 -0.32 0.32 -16.93
C ALA A 43 -0.79 1.40 -17.91
N THR A 44 -1.18 1.01 -19.11
CA THR A 44 -1.76 1.91 -20.11
C THR A 44 -3.21 1.55 -20.35
N PRO A 45 -4.06 2.48 -20.84
CA PRO A 45 -5.42 2.15 -21.25
C PRO A 45 -5.46 0.89 -22.13
N PRO A 46 -6.42 -0.03 -21.90
CA PRO A 46 -7.55 0.06 -20.98
C PRO A 46 -7.27 -0.49 -19.55
N LEU A 47 -6.02 -0.73 -19.17
CA LEU A 47 -5.66 -1.33 -17.87
C LEU A 47 -5.39 -0.30 -16.76
N ASP A 48 -5.36 0.98 -17.11
CA ASP A 48 -5.01 2.07 -16.20
C ASP A 48 -6.19 2.49 -15.32
N HIS A 49 -6.45 1.69 -14.28
CA HIS A 49 -7.52 1.90 -13.30
C HIS A 49 -6.97 1.90 -11.86
N PRO A 50 -6.26 2.97 -11.44
CA PRO A 50 -5.69 3.08 -10.09
C PRO A 50 -6.74 3.10 -8.98
N GLU A 51 -8.01 3.38 -9.29
CA GLU A 51 -9.13 3.37 -8.37
C GLU A 51 -9.62 1.96 -8.00
N TYR A 52 -9.27 0.93 -8.78
CA TYR A 52 -9.71 -0.44 -8.52
C TYR A 52 -8.81 -1.14 -7.50
N ARG A 53 -9.39 -1.48 -6.35
CA ARG A 53 -8.75 -2.30 -5.31
C ARG A 53 -9.04 -3.78 -5.57
N ILE A 54 -8.13 -4.46 -6.28
CA ILE A 54 -8.20 -5.90 -6.55
C ILE A 54 -7.19 -6.63 -5.66
N THR A 55 -7.54 -6.76 -4.37
CA THR A 55 -6.76 -7.42 -3.31
C THR A 55 -7.66 -8.31 -2.46
N VAL A 56 -7.12 -9.04 -1.48
CA VAL A 56 -7.89 -9.90 -0.55
C VAL A 56 -7.36 -9.74 0.88
N ASP A 57 -7.32 -8.49 1.38
CA ASP A 57 -6.77 -8.18 2.71
C ASP A 57 -7.87 -8.01 3.78
N THR A 58 -9.09 -7.64 3.37
CA THR A 58 -10.26 -7.42 4.25
C THR A 58 -11.44 -8.31 3.86
N GLU A 59 -12.48 -8.30 4.70
CA GLU A 59 -13.72 -9.03 4.40
C GLU A 59 -14.41 -8.46 3.14
N GLU A 60 -14.43 -7.14 2.97
CA GLU A 60 -15.00 -6.48 1.79
C GLU A 60 -14.22 -6.80 0.52
N ASP A 61 -12.89 -6.87 0.61
CA ASP A 61 -12.04 -7.32 -0.49
C ASP A 61 -12.40 -8.75 -0.91
N TYR A 62 -12.60 -9.65 0.06
CA TYR A 62 -13.03 -11.02 -0.20
C TYR A 62 -14.44 -11.09 -0.81
N MET A 63 -15.39 -10.28 -0.33
CA MET A 63 -16.74 -10.18 -0.90
C MET A 63 -16.69 -9.76 -2.37
N LEU A 64 -15.87 -8.76 -2.71
CA LEU A 64 -15.66 -8.36 -4.11
C LEU A 64 -15.06 -9.50 -4.93
N ALA A 65 -13.97 -10.11 -4.46
CA ALA A 65 -13.30 -11.20 -5.17
C ALA A 65 -14.26 -12.37 -5.45
N ARG A 66 -15.11 -12.70 -4.47
CA ARG A 66 -16.15 -13.72 -4.61
C ARG A 66 -17.20 -13.33 -5.65
N ALA A 67 -17.72 -12.11 -5.61
CA ALA A 67 -18.70 -11.63 -6.58
C ALA A 67 -18.15 -11.64 -8.02
N VAL A 68 -16.89 -11.24 -8.20
CA VAL A 68 -16.18 -11.32 -9.49
C VAL A 68 -16.09 -12.76 -9.96
N TYR A 69 -15.62 -13.67 -9.11
CA TYR A 69 -15.45 -15.08 -9.44
C TYR A 69 -16.79 -15.75 -9.80
N GLU A 70 -17.83 -15.55 -9.00
CA GLU A 70 -19.17 -16.10 -9.24
C GLU A 70 -19.78 -15.55 -10.55
N THR A 71 -19.54 -14.27 -10.86
CA THR A 71 -20.10 -13.65 -12.09
C THR A 71 -19.36 -14.11 -13.36
N LEU A 72 -18.04 -14.29 -13.29
CA LEU A 72 -17.25 -14.79 -14.42
C LEU A 72 -17.42 -16.31 -14.61
N GLY A 73 -17.80 -17.05 -13.56
CA GLY A 73 -18.16 -18.47 -13.62
C GLY A 73 -17.00 -19.40 -14.02
N SER A 74 -15.76 -18.91 -13.97
CA SER A 74 -14.56 -19.58 -14.44
C SER A 74 -13.38 -19.17 -13.57
N ASN A 75 -12.39 -20.06 -13.38
CA ASN A 75 -11.10 -19.73 -12.80
C ASN A 75 -10.04 -19.32 -13.85
N ARG A 76 -10.46 -19.22 -15.11
CA ARG A 76 -9.64 -18.76 -16.24
C ARG A 76 -10.25 -17.48 -16.78
N PHE A 77 -9.77 -16.37 -16.26
CA PHE A 77 -10.05 -15.03 -16.76
C PHE A 77 -8.80 -14.16 -16.59
N SER A 78 -8.72 -13.11 -17.39
CA SER A 78 -7.67 -12.11 -17.38
C SER A 78 -8.08 -10.88 -16.56
N LEU A 79 -7.12 -9.99 -16.30
CA LEU A 79 -7.43 -8.69 -15.71
C LEU A 79 -8.37 -7.85 -16.59
N VAL A 80 -8.27 -7.98 -17.92
CA VAL A 80 -9.17 -7.29 -18.87
C VAL A 80 -10.61 -7.73 -18.66
N ASP A 81 -10.86 -9.02 -18.44
CA ASP A 81 -12.21 -9.54 -18.19
C ASP A 81 -12.80 -8.95 -16.90
N VAL A 82 -11.97 -8.76 -15.86
CA VAL A 82 -12.38 -8.12 -14.60
C VAL A 82 -12.71 -6.63 -14.80
N ILE A 83 -11.90 -5.92 -15.58
CA ILE A 83 -12.17 -4.50 -15.89
C ILE A 83 -13.46 -4.35 -16.69
N MET A 84 -13.65 -5.17 -17.73
CA MET A 84 -14.90 -5.19 -18.51
C MET A 84 -16.11 -5.56 -17.66
N LEU A 85 -15.92 -6.40 -16.64
CA LEU A 85 -16.96 -6.71 -15.67
C LEU A 85 -17.33 -5.49 -14.82
N PHE A 86 -16.35 -4.69 -14.39
CA PHE A 86 -16.59 -3.46 -13.65
C PHE A 86 -17.25 -2.38 -14.52
N ASP A 87 -16.89 -2.29 -15.81
CA ASP A 87 -17.61 -1.41 -16.75
C ASP A 87 -19.08 -1.82 -16.88
N ARG A 88 -19.36 -3.13 -16.91
CA ARG A 88 -20.73 -3.67 -16.98
C ARG A 88 -21.50 -3.52 -15.68
N TYR A 89 -20.82 -3.67 -14.54
CA TYR A 89 -21.39 -3.57 -13.20
C TYR A 89 -20.61 -2.58 -12.34
N PRO A 90 -20.80 -1.26 -12.55
CA PRO A 90 -19.99 -0.23 -11.87
C PRO A 90 -20.13 -0.25 -10.35
N TRP A 91 -21.16 -0.89 -9.80
CA TRP A 91 -21.38 -1.03 -8.37
C TRP A 91 -20.43 -2.03 -7.71
N LEU A 92 -19.77 -2.94 -8.45
CA LEU A 92 -18.89 -3.95 -7.86
C LEU A 92 -17.72 -3.33 -7.07
N PRO A 93 -16.90 -2.40 -7.63
CA PRO A 93 -15.85 -1.74 -6.87
C PRO A 93 -16.35 -0.96 -5.64
N TYR A 94 -17.64 -0.61 -5.55
CA TYR A 94 -18.18 0.09 -4.38
C TYR A 94 -18.17 -0.77 -3.11
N ILE A 95 -18.07 -2.10 -3.25
CA ILE A 95 -17.99 -3.04 -2.14
C ILE A 95 -16.80 -2.69 -1.24
N ASN A 96 -15.62 -2.47 -1.82
CA ASN A 96 -14.38 -2.25 -1.04
C ASN A 96 -13.73 -0.88 -1.28
N ARG A 97 -14.32 0.02 -2.08
CA ARG A 97 -13.74 1.36 -2.36
C ARG A 97 -13.41 2.20 -1.12
N HIS A 98 -14.07 1.91 0.00
CA HIS A 98 -13.91 2.65 1.25
C HIS A 98 -12.77 2.09 2.12
N VAL A 99 -12.29 0.89 1.81
CA VAL A 99 -11.17 0.25 2.49
C VAL A 99 -9.92 1.10 2.25
N THR A 100 -9.35 1.59 3.34
CA THR A 100 -8.12 2.39 3.28
C THR A 100 -6.93 1.49 3.54
N GLN A 101 -6.04 1.41 2.56
CA GLN A 101 -4.79 0.69 2.72
C GLN A 101 -3.89 1.38 3.74
N LYS A 102 -3.24 0.60 4.59
CA LYS A 102 -2.23 1.12 5.51
C LYS A 102 -1.11 1.76 4.70
N VAL A 103 -0.73 2.97 5.09
CA VAL A 103 0.40 3.67 4.48
C VAL A 103 1.69 2.99 4.94
N VAL A 104 2.54 2.64 3.98
CA VAL A 104 3.90 2.20 4.27
C VAL A 104 4.75 3.44 4.50
N ILE A 105 5.38 3.52 5.66
CA ILE A 105 6.23 4.65 6.03
C ILE A 105 7.64 4.38 5.53
N THR A 106 8.15 5.31 4.72
CA THR A 106 9.38 5.12 3.94
C THR A 106 10.51 6.06 4.38
N GLU A 107 10.23 6.89 5.39
CA GLU A 107 11.13 7.93 5.90
C GLU A 107 12.43 7.34 6.47
N ARG A 108 13.54 8.02 6.16
CA ARG A 108 14.89 7.62 6.54
C ARG A 108 15.30 8.15 7.90
N ASP A 109 14.84 9.33 8.28
CA ASP A 109 15.12 9.85 9.62
C ASP A 109 14.22 9.17 10.68
N PRO A 110 14.78 8.58 11.75
CA PRO A 110 13.98 7.86 12.75
C PRO A 110 12.92 8.72 13.45
N ASP A 111 13.22 9.99 13.75
CA ASP A 111 12.27 10.88 14.41
C ASP A 111 11.14 11.29 13.46
N ARG A 112 11.46 11.55 12.19
CA ARG A 112 10.43 11.81 11.16
C ARG A 112 9.60 10.58 10.83
N ALA A 113 10.19 9.38 10.82
CA ALA A 113 9.46 8.13 10.60
C ALA A 113 8.44 7.89 11.72
N LEU A 114 8.86 8.06 12.98
CA LEU A 114 7.96 7.97 14.12
C LEU A 114 6.89 9.07 14.10
N ALA A 115 7.24 10.30 13.68
CA ALA A 115 6.26 11.36 13.50
C ALA A 115 5.19 10.98 12.47
N GLN A 116 5.58 10.37 11.34
CA GLN A 116 4.64 9.85 10.34
C GLN A 116 3.78 8.72 10.91
N GLU A 117 4.35 7.79 11.69
CA GLU A 117 3.58 6.73 12.37
C GLU A 117 2.52 7.32 13.31
N CYS A 118 2.89 8.33 14.10
CA CYS A 118 1.95 9.04 14.97
C CYS A 118 0.82 9.71 14.18
N LEU A 119 1.13 10.34 13.04
CA LEU A 119 0.11 10.97 12.19
C LEU A 119 -0.83 9.93 11.55
N GLU A 120 -0.31 8.78 11.10
CA GLU A 120 -1.14 7.66 10.62
C GLU A 120 -2.07 7.17 11.72
N ALA A 121 -1.52 6.86 12.89
CA ALA A 121 -2.29 6.37 14.03
C ALA A 121 -3.36 7.39 14.46
N ALA A 122 -3.07 8.70 14.39
CA ALA A 122 -4.04 9.74 14.66
C ALA A 122 -5.21 9.70 13.67
N ARG A 123 -4.95 9.50 12.37
CA ARG A 123 -6.02 9.36 11.36
C ARG A 123 -6.91 8.14 11.61
N TRP A 124 -6.32 7.02 12.01
CA TRP A 124 -7.08 5.84 12.40
C TRP A 124 -7.95 6.11 13.63
N ALA A 125 -7.39 6.75 14.66
CA ALA A 125 -8.12 7.12 15.86
C ALA A 125 -9.31 8.05 15.58
N GLU A 126 -9.17 9.03 14.68
CA GLU A 126 -10.28 9.92 14.31
C GLU A 126 -11.44 9.21 13.63
N ARG A 127 -11.16 8.24 12.77
CA ARG A 127 -12.21 7.45 12.11
C ARG A 127 -13.01 6.58 13.07
N GLN A 128 -12.47 6.37 14.27
CA GLN A 128 -13.10 5.63 15.36
C GLN A 128 -13.64 6.56 16.46
N ASP A 129 -13.75 7.87 16.17
CA ASP A 129 -14.20 8.92 17.11
C ASP A 129 -13.34 9.04 18.38
N LEU A 130 -12.08 8.57 18.35
CA LEU A 130 -11.12 8.62 19.45
C LEU A 130 -10.33 9.94 19.44
N HIS A 131 -11.02 11.09 19.46
CA HIS A 131 -10.42 12.41 19.25
C HIS A 131 -9.30 12.77 20.24
N ARG A 132 -9.40 12.34 21.51
CA ARG A 132 -8.36 12.59 22.52
C ARG A 132 -7.06 11.86 22.18
N VAL A 133 -7.16 10.61 21.72
CA VAL A 133 -5.99 9.81 21.30
C VAL A 133 -5.35 10.44 20.07
N ALA A 134 -6.17 10.84 19.08
CA ALA A 134 -5.69 11.52 17.88
C ALA A 134 -4.92 12.82 18.20
N ALA A 135 -5.43 13.64 19.13
CA ALA A 135 -4.77 14.88 19.54
C ALA A 135 -3.39 14.63 20.20
N LEU A 136 -3.29 13.61 21.07
CA LEU A 136 -2.02 13.25 21.71
C LEU A 136 -0.99 12.75 20.69
N LEU A 137 -1.42 11.93 19.74
CA LEU A 137 -0.55 11.41 18.68
C LEU A 137 -0.02 12.54 17.78
N ARG A 138 -0.87 13.52 17.42
CA ARG A 138 -0.42 14.70 16.67
C ARG A 138 0.60 15.54 17.41
N ALA A 139 0.37 15.80 18.70
CA ALA A 139 1.32 16.54 19.53
C ALA A 139 2.66 15.79 19.64
N GLU A 140 2.66 14.46 19.73
CA GLU A 140 3.91 13.68 19.68
C GLU A 140 4.62 13.82 18.33
N ALA A 141 3.88 13.78 17.22
CA ALA A 141 4.45 13.98 15.88
C ALA A 141 5.13 15.36 15.76
N GLU A 142 4.49 16.43 16.23
CA GLU A 142 5.06 17.79 16.25
C GLU A 142 6.35 17.86 17.06
N ARG A 143 6.35 17.30 18.28
CA ARG A 143 7.54 17.27 19.14
C ARG A 143 8.72 16.53 18.51
N ARG A 144 8.46 15.54 17.68
CA ARG A 144 9.50 14.76 16.98
C ARG A 144 10.05 15.51 15.79
N MET A 145 9.20 16.21 15.03
CA MET A 145 9.64 17.05 13.90
C MET A 145 10.51 18.22 14.33
N ASP A 146 10.26 18.81 15.51
CA ASP A 146 11.07 19.93 16.03
C ASP A 146 12.47 19.52 16.51
N LYS A 147 12.69 18.24 16.86
CA LYS A 147 14.02 17.74 17.27
C LYS A 147 15.00 17.58 16.11
N THR A 148 14.51 17.59 14.87
CA THR A 148 15.30 17.42 13.65
C THR A 148 15.69 18.76 13.00
N ARG A 149 15.42 19.90 13.66
CA ARG A 149 15.85 21.26 13.26
C ARG A 149 17.16 21.65 13.95
#